data_AF-U7PL44-F1
#
_entry.id   AF-U7PL44-F1
#
_cell.length_a   1.000
_cell.length_b   1.000
_cell.length_c   1.000
_cell.angle_alpha   90.00
_cell.angle_beta   90.00
_cell.angle_gamma   90.00
#
_symmetry.space_group_name_H-M   'P 1'
#
loop_
_entity.id
_entity.type
_entity.pdbx_description
1 polymer ?
#
loop_
_entity_poly.entity_id
_entity_poly.type
_entity_poly.pdbx_seq_one_letter_code
_entity_poly.pdbx_strand_id
1 'polypeptide(L)'
;MHASLFLVALAAVAGPVAAWPGMGPGGHGAAAGHAHHARFHHSDMYKEIRRAAADAETKNAAKTVAVAANNGDDHHEQHKRSVEMLGDLVYLPDDSLSASGKEIKLILAGKMSPHAPLPVNKRESAPEHKQVRRNNPCRPQAPSSTAKSESAPASSSSSSAVPASSEPVSSAPVSSQPVSSPPASSTPVSSAPASSAPASSAPVSSAPLSSALSESSSTQSSSTQSTASPSPIPSPASCDVWSQVAKAIVPTFQDGKNGCSRLARGAIRLGFHDAGAWNRTSAWGGADGSIALNPSELARAENRGLQDIVAQTLVWYDAWHSRGVGMADLIQFSAIVATVTCPLGPRIKFFAGRPDDARAAPDGLLPSVDGTAPALIDLFQAKTFSPADLVALLGAHSTSQQFFADPAQAGAPQDSTPGVWDTKFYAETAARTAPKGVYRFPSDVALATYQGTSATWQHMSSQFAWDGAYANAYFRLSLLGVNNINDLVDCSESVP
;
A
#
# COMPACT_ATOMS: atom_id res chain seq x y z
N MET A 1 24.44 -43.41 -1.97
CA MET A 1 25.81 -43.96 -1.95
C MET A 1 26.74 -42.87 -2.44
N HIS A 2 27.64 -42.43 -1.55
CA HIS A 2 28.88 -41.63 -1.72
C HIS A 2 28.87 -40.38 -2.62
N ALA A 3 29.56 -39.28 -2.33
CA ALA A 3 30.26 -38.74 -1.18
C ALA A 3 30.88 -37.40 -1.66
N SER A 4 31.31 -36.58 -0.69
CA SER A 4 32.33 -35.52 -0.80
C SER A 4 31.81 -34.12 -1.13
N LEU A 5 31.53 -33.29 -0.11
CA LEU A 5 32.45 -32.41 0.62
C LEU A 5 33.11 -31.33 -0.26
N PHE A 6 32.67 -30.09 -0.07
CA PHE A 6 33.53 -28.91 -0.01
C PHE A 6 33.04 -27.99 1.12
N LEU A 7 33.99 -27.57 1.95
CA LEU A 7 33.83 -26.89 3.25
C LEU A 7 34.82 -25.73 3.25
N VAL A 8 34.36 -24.49 3.18
CA VAL A 8 35.10 -23.23 3.45
C VAL A 8 34.01 -22.19 3.85
N ALA A 9 33.83 -21.83 5.12
CA ALA A 9 34.45 -20.68 5.84
C ALA A 9 34.15 -19.34 5.13
N LEU A 10 33.63 -18.24 5.70
CA LEU A 10 33.92 -17.59 6.99
C LEU A 10 32.90 -16.41 7.18
N ALA A 11 32.29 -16.33 8.36
CA ALA A 11 32.26 -15.17 9.27
C ALA A 11 31.79 -13.75 8.81
N ALA A 12 30.74 -13.30 9.52
CA ALA A 12 30.61 -12.01 10.23
C ALA A 12 30.76 -10.68 9.46
N VAL A 13 29.64 -9.97 9.29
CA VAL A 13 29.57 -8.52 9.49
C VAL A 13 28.27 -8.16 10.22
N ALA A 14 28.37 -8.10 11.55
CA ALA A 14 27.50 -7.29 12.39
C ALA A 14 28.20 -5.93 12.62
N GLY A 15 27.44 -4.84 12.58
CA GLY A 15 27.91 -3.52 13.01
C GLY A 15 27.05 -2.37 12.47
N PRO A 16 26.95 -1.24 13.18
CA PRO A 16 26.50 -1.16 14.57
C PRO A 16 25.31 -0.21 14.73
N VAL A 17 24.55 -0.46 15.81
CA VAL A 17 23.58 0.47 16.39
C VAL A 17 24.32 1.73 16.84
N ALA A 18 23.94 2.88 16.29
CA ALA A 18 24.38 4.18 16.79
C ALA A 18 23.59 4.52 18.07
N ALA A 19 24.14 4.15 19.22
CA ALA A 19 23.69 4.63 20.51
C ALA A 19 24.24 6.06 20.75
N TRP A 20 23.34 7.00 21.02
CA TRP A 20 23.68 8.32 21.54
C TRP A 20 24.12 8.20 23.01
N PRO A 21 25.16 8.92 23.46
CA PRO A 21 25.58 8.92 24.85
C PRO A 21 24.81 9.97 25.65
N GLY A 22 24.31 9.62 26.84
CA GLY A 22 23.95 10.61 27.84
C GLY A 22 22.94 10.13 28.88
N MET A 23 23.33 10.28 30.14
CA MET A 23 22.52 10.19 31.36
C MET A 23 22.38 8.80 32.01
N GLY A 24 23.42 8.45 32.78
CA GLY A 24 23.25 7.65 34.01
C GLY A 24 22.63 8.49 35.15
N PRO A 25 22.12 7.84 36.21
CA PRO A 25 21.22 8.45 37.18
C PRO A 25 21.98 9.13 38.33
N GLY A 26 21.55 10.33 38.71
CA GLY A 26 22.05 11.05 39.89
C GLY A 26 20.98 12.00 40.40
N GLY A 27 20.48 11.72 41.60
CA GLY A 27 19.39 12.45 42.23
C GLY A 27 19.78 13.79 42.88
N HIS A 28 18.71 14.54 43.15
CA HIS A 28 18.55 15.62 44.14
C HIS A 28 19.40 16.90 44.02
N GLY A 29 18.72 18.01 43.73
CA GLY A 29 19.22 19.35 44.02
C GLY A 29 18.55 20.43 43.18
N ALA A 30 17.60 21.14 43.77
CA ALA A 30 16.89 22.27 43.16
C ALA A 30 17.80 23.50 43.00
N ALA A 31 17.76 24.16 41.84
CA ALA A 31 17.88 25.61 41.67
C ALA A 31 17.70 26.02 40.20
N ALA A 32 17.04 27.16 40.00
CA ALA A 32 16.62 27.73 38.73
C ALA A 32 17.78 28.12 37.79
N GLY A 33 17.58 27.91 36.48
CA GLY A 33 18.46 28.42 35.43
C GLY A 33 17.84 28.21 34.05
N HIS A 34 17.49 29.31 33.38
CA HIS A 34 16.92 29.34 32.04
C HIS A 34 17.87 28.69 31.02
N ALA A 35 17.38 27.71 30.23
CA ALA A 35 18.12 27.17 29.10
C ALA A 35 17.23 27.13 27.84
N HIS A 36 17.78 27.70 26.78
CA HIS A 36 17.19 27.93 25.47
C HIS A 36 16.52 26.69 24.85
N HIS A 37 15.23 26.79 24.52
CA HIS A 37 14.61 25.97 23.49
C HIS A 37 15.26 26.31 22.14
N ALA A 38 16.15 25.44 21.65
CA ALA A 38 16.49 25.41 20.24
C ALA A 38 15.22 25.03 19.46
N ARG A 39 14.57 26.02 18.84
CA ARG A 39 13.46 25.77 17.92
C ARG A 39 14.03 25.12 16.67
N PHE A 40 13.89 23.80 16.55
CA PHE A 40 13.99 23.13 15.26
C PHE A 40 12.85 23.66 14.38
N HIS A 41 13.19 24.48 13.38
CA HIS A 41 12.21 24.99 12.44
C HIS A 41 11.76 23.87 11.50
N HIS A 42 10.46 23.78 11.20
CA HIS A 42 9.88 22.82 10.26
C HIS A 42 10.63 22.77 8.91
N SER A 43 11.22 23.90 8.47
CA SER A 43 12.03 23.97 7.25
C SER A 43 13.32 23.14 7.30
N ASP A 44 13.91 22.98 8.48
CA ASP A 44 15.16 22.24 8.66
C ASP A 44 14.88 20.73 8.62
N MET A 45 13.75 20.29 9.18
CA MET A 45 13.25 18.92 9.03
C MET A 45 13.02 18.55 7.55
N TYR A 46 12.36 19.41 6.77
CA TYR A 46 12.14 19.14 5.33
C TYR A 46 13.45 19.09 4.52
N LYS A 47 14.47 19.89 4.88
CA LYS A 47 15.79 19.84 4.25
C LYS A 47 16.52 18.54 4.59
N GLU A 48 16.44 18.08 5.84
CA GLU A 48 17.00 16.80 6.26
C GLU A 48 16.29 15.62 5.57
N ILE A 49 14.96 15.66 5.43
CA ILE A 49 14.21 14.64 4.67
C ILE A 49 14.68 14.58 3.21
N ARG A 50 14.84 15.72 2.52
CA ARG A 50 15.33 15.73 1.14
C ARG A 50 16.78 15.23 1.03
N ARG A 51 17.65 15.57 1.97
CA ARG A 51 19.02 15.04 2.02
C ARG A 51 19.02 13.53 2.24
N ALA A 52 18.23 13.03 3.19
CA ALA A 52 18.12 11.61 3.47
C ALA A 52 17.57 10.83 2.25
N ALA A 53 16.60 11.39 1.53
CA ALA A 53 16.08 10.80 0.30
C ALA A 53 17.14 10.76 -0.82
N ALA A 54 17.88 11.86 -1.04
CA ALA A 54 18.95 11.90 -2.04
C ALA A 54 20.14 10.97 -1.68
N ASP A 55 20.49 10.87 -0.40
CA ASP A 55 21.52 9.95 0.09
C ASP A 55 21.09 8.49 -0.07
N ALA A 56 19.80 8.18 0.15
CA ALA A 56 19.25 6.84 -0.07
C ALA A 56 19.26 6.47 -1.57
N GLU A 57 18.93 7.41 -2.45
CA GLU A 57 18.95 7.22 -3.90
C GLU A 57 20.38 7.01 -4.43
N THR A 58 21.34 7.80 -3.91
CA THR A 58 22.77 7.65 -4.24
C THR A 58 23.33 6.31 -3.72
N LYS A 59 22.97 5.90 -2.50
CA LYS A 59 23.37 4.60 -1.93
C LYS A 59 22.76 3.43 -2.68
N ASN A 60 21.51 3.53 -3.13
CA ASN A 60 20.87 2.50 -3.95
C ASN A 60 21.54 2.42 -5.33
N ALA A 61 21.79 3.54 -6.00
CA ALA A 61 22.50 3.56 -7.27
C ALA A 61 23.92 2.95 -7.15
N ALA A 62 24.66 3.27 -6.09
CA ALA A 62 25.98 2.69 -5.82
C ALA A 62 25.91 1.18 -5.54
N LYS A 63 24.87 0.69 -4.83
CA LYS A 63 24.63 -0.74 -4.63
C LYS A 63 24.29 -1.46 -5.93
N THR A 64 23.47 -0.86 -6.80
CA THR A 64 23.10 -1.46 -8.09
C THR A 64 24.32 -1.58 -9.02
N VAL A 65 25.22 -0.59 -9.02
CA VAL A 65 26.49 -0.63 -9.79
C VAL A 65 27.49 -1.64 -9.20
N ALA A 66 27.60 -1.73 -7.87
CA ALA A 66 28.51 -2.68 -7.22
C ALA A 66 28.07 -4.15 -7.37
N VAL A 67 26.76 -4.41 -7.41
CA VAL A 67 26.22 -5.76 -7.67
C VAL A 67 26.40 -6.17 -9.13
N ALA A 68 26.32 -5.21 -10.07
CA ALA A 68 26.56 -5.46 -11.49
C ALA A 68 28.04 -5.73 -11.84
N ALA A 69 28.99 -5.28 -11.02
CA ALA A 69 30.43 -5.43 -11.28
C ALA A 69 31.04 -6.74 -10.76
N ASN A 70 30.35 -7.50 -9.90
CA ASN A 70 30.90 -8.69 -9.23
C ASN A 70 30.35 -10.03 -9.74
N ASN A 71 29.39 -10.03 -10.66
CA ASN A 71 28.78 -11.26 -11.18
C ASN A 71 29.03 -11.36 -12.69
N GLY A 72 30.17 -11.95 -13.05
CA GLY A 72 30.40 -12.47 -14.39
C GLY A 72 29.63 -13.77 -14.59
N ASP A 73 28.97 -13.87 -15.74
CA ASP A 73 28.37 -15.05 -16.38
C ASP A 73 27.27 -15.83 -15.62
N ASP A 74 26.11 -15.90 -16.30
CA ASP A 74 24.90 -16.71 -16.03
C ASP A 74 24.01 -16.34 -14.81
N HIS A 75 22.70 -16.12 -15.09
CA HIS A 75 21.61 -15.70 -14.18
C HIS A 75 21.34 -14.20 -14.04
N HIS A 76 21.11 -13.52 -15.17
CA HIS A 76 20.79 -12.10 -15.22
C HIS A 76 19.29 -11.79 -15.21
N GLU A 77 18.47 -12.37 -14.32
CA GLU A 77 17.01 -12.13 -14.40
C GLU A 77 16.25 -12.36 -13.09
N GLN A 78 16.31 -11.43 -12.11
CA GLN A 78 15.29 -11.42 -11.03
C GLN A 78 15.12 -10.10 -10.23
N HIS A 79 15.74 -8.98 -10.62
CA HIS A 79 15.61 -7.72 -9.87
C HIS A 79 15.33 -6.46 -10.69
N LYS A 80 14.90 -6.59 -11.96
CA LYS A 80 14.21 -5.48 -12.63
C LYS A 80 12.80 -5.44 -12.04
N ARG A 81 12.45 -4.35 -11.34
CA ARG A 81 11.05 -3.94 -11.12
C ARG A 81 10.32 -4.22 -12.44
N SER A 82 9.30 -5.08 -12.47
CA SER A 82 8.60 -5.40 -13.73
C SER A 82 7.93 -4.12 -14.20
N VAL A 83 8.65 -3.38 -15.04
CA VAL A 83 8.23 -2.12 -15.67
C VAL A 83 7.18 -2.36 -16.75
N GLU A 84 6.45 -3.46 -16.65
CA GLU A 84 5.53 -3.89 -17.67
C GLU A 84 4.44 -2.84 -17.79
N MET A 85 4.25 -2.38 -19.01
CA MET A 85 3.16 -1.47 -19.33
C MET A 85 1.83 -2.20 -19.15
N LEU A 86 0.75 -1.47 -18.93
CA LEU A 86 -0.59 -2.02 -18.76
C LEU A 86 -1.52 -1.41 -19.82
N GLY A 87 -2.63 -2.10 -20.10
CA GLY A 87 -3.69 -1.61 -20.98
C GLY A 87 -3.20 -1.21 -22.37
N ASP A 88 -3.75 -0.12 -22.88
CA ASP A 88 -3.38 0.48 -24.15
C ASP A 88 -1.94 0.99 -24.24
N LEU A 89 -1.33 1.32 -23.09
CA LEU A 89 0.07 1.76 -23.05
C LEU A 89 1.07 0.66 -23.46
N VAL A 90 0.63 -0.60 -23.55
CA VAL A 90 1.44 -1.71 -24.06
C VAL A 90 1.71 -1.55 -25.56
N TYR A 91 0.74 -1.07 -26.33
CA TYR A 91 0.80 -1.02 -27.80
C TYR A 91 0.84 0.40 -28.37
N LEU A 92 0.42 1.42 -27.62
CA LEU A 92 0.47 2.79 -28.07
C LEU A 92 1.92 3.33 -28.13
N PRO A 93 2.34 3.95 -29.24
CA PRO A 93 3.63 4.64 -29.32
C PRO A 93 3.60 5.95 -28.51
N ASP A 94 4.79 6.42 -28.08
CA ASP A 94 4.94 7.57 -27.16
C ASP A 94 4.33 8.88 -27.69
N ASP A 95 4.29 9.06 -29.01
CA ASP A 95 3.71 10.22 -29.69
C ASP A 95 2.18 10.22 -29.69
N SER A 96 1.57 9.05 -29.52
CA SER A 96 0.12 8.85 -29.41
C SER A 96 -0.41 8.94 -27.98
N LEU A 97 0.49 9.06 -27.00
CA LEU A 97 0.09 9.18 -25.60
C LEU A 97 -0.46 10.56 -25.26
N SER A 98 -1.62 10.57 -24.62
CA SER A 98 -2.22 11.74 -23.99
C SER A 98 -1.32 12.26 -22.86
N ALA A 99 -1.64 13.43 -22.29
CA ALA A 99 -0.93 13.93 -21.13
C ALA A 99 -1.01 12.94 -19.95
N SER A 100 -2.20 12.40 -19.67
CA SER A 100 -2.42 11.37 -18.66
C SER A 100 -1.66 10.09 -18.98
N GLY A 101 -1.71 9.59 -20.22
CA GLY A 101 -1.00 8.38 -20.62
C GLY A 101 0.52 8.49 -20.43
N LYS A 102 1.11 9.66 -20.75
CA LYS A 102 2.53 9.95 -20.48
C LYS A 102 2.84 9.96 -18.99
N GLU A 103 2.00 10.59 -18.19
CA GLU A 103 2.15 10.62 -16.75
C GLU A 103 2.07 9.22 -16.11
N ILE A 104 1.02 8.46 -16.44
CA ILE A 104 0.85 7.08 -15.96
C ILE A 104 2.04 6.22 -16.38
N LYS A 105 2.51 6.35 -17.62
CA LYS A 105 3.71 5.65 -18.11
C LYS A 105 4.96 6.00 -17.28
N LEU A 106 5.15 7.28 -16.93
CA LEU A 106 6.27 7.69 -16.08
C LEU A 106 6.16 7.14 -14.66
N ILE A 107 4.96 7.08 -14.09
CA ILE A 107 4.72 6.50 -12.75
C ILE A 107 4.99 4.98 -12.77
N LEU A 108 4.41 4.25 -13.74
CA LEU A 108 4.65 2.81 -13.90
C LEU A 108 6.13 2.49 -14.17
N ALA A 109 6.85 3.41 -14.83
CA ALA A 109 8.29 3.31 -15.04
C ALA A 109 9.15 3.65 -13.82
N GLY A 110 8.54 4.05 -12.70
CA GLY A 110 9.24 4.51 -11.50
C GLY A 110 9.99 5.83 -11.70
N LYS A 111 9.64 6.60 -12.74
CA LYS A 111 10.24 7.90 -13.09
C LYS A 111 9.46 9.09 -12.53
N MET A 112 8.26 8.85 -11.99
CA MET A 112 7.42 9.86 -11.34
C MET A 112 6.78 9.30 -10.07
N SER A 113 6.55 10.15 -9.08
CA SER A 113 5.91 9.76 -7.82
C SER A 113 4.42 9.43 -8.04
N PRO A 114 3.92 8.33 -7.46
CA PRO A 114 2.50 7.98 -7.47
C PRO A 114 1.69 8.78 -6.43
N HIS A 115 2.34 9.67 -5.65
CA HIS A 115 1.64 10.39 -4.60
C HIS A 115 0.80 11.55 -5.14
N ALA A 116 -0.47 11.61 -4.75
CA ALA A 116 -1.32 12.73 -5.12
C ALA A 116 -0.85 14.04 -4.45
N PRO A 117 -0.80 15.16 -5.17
CA PRO A 117 -0.40 16.45 -4.61
C PRO A 117 -1.35 16.91 -3.50
N LEU A 118 -0.89 17.72 -2.55
CA LEU A 118 -1.79 18.37 -1.58
C LEU A 118 -2.80 19.29 -2.31
N PRO A 119 -4.07 19.35 -1.86
CA PRO A 119 -5.08 20.26 -2.39
C PRO A 119 -4.59 21.72 -2.34
N VAL A 120 -4.89 22.51 -3.37
CA VAL A 120 -4.40 23.90 -3.52
C VAL A 120 -4.64 24.74 -2.26
N ASN A 121 -5.83 24.64 -1.66
CA ASN A 121 -6.20 25.40 -0.46
C ASN A 121 -5.36 25.03 0.78
N LYS A 122 -4.77 23.83 0.84
CA LYS A 122 -3.85 23.43 1.92
C LYS A 122 -2.42 23.89 1.66
N ARG A 123 -2.04 24.18 0.40
CA ARG A 123 -0.70 24.66 0.05
C ARG A 123 -0.45 26.09 0.55
N GLU A 124 -1.47 26.95 0.54
CA GLU A 124 -1.36 28.34 1.02
C GLU A 124 -1.31 28.44 2.56
N SER A 125 -1.86 27.46 3.27
CA SER A 125 -1.77 27.37 4.73
C SER A 125 -0.46 26.74 5.25
N ALA A 126 0.39 26.21 4.36
CA ALA A 126 1.78 25.92 4.73
C ALA A 126 2.54 27.25 4.83
N PRO A 127 3.38 27.47 5.86
CA PRO A 127 4.05 28.77 6.03
C PRO A 127 4.98 29.04 4.84
N GLU A 128 4.51 29.87 3.92
CA GLU A 128 5.30 30.42 2.84
C GLU A 128 6.38 31.29 3.49
N HIS A 129 7.63 30.82 3.51
CA HIS A 129 8.78 31.65 3.85
C HIS A 129 8.96 32.70 2.75
N LYS A 130 8.12 33.74 2.76
CA LYS A 130 8.40 35.00 2.06
C LYS A 130 9.61 35.63 2.74
N GLN A 131 10.77 35.44 2.12
CA GLN A 131 11.90 36.33 2.30
C GLN A 131 11.43 37.75 1.92
N VAL A 132 11.07 38.53 2.93
CA VAL A 132 10.88 39.96 2.80
C VAL A 132 12.25 40.57 2.53
N ARG A 133 12.60 40.71 1.25
CA ARG A 133 13.65 41.63 0.82
C ARG A 133 13.15 43.05 1.06
N ARG A 134 13.56 43.65 2.18
CA ARG A 134 13.47 45.10 2.39
C ARG A 134 14.45 45.79 1.43
N ASN A 135 13.93 46.28 0.32
CA ASN A 135 14.60 47.28 -0.52
C ASN A 135 14.62 48.61 0.24
N ASN A 136 15.81 49.15 0.49
CA ASN A 136 15.99 50.57 0.78
C ASN A 136 16.82 51.18 -0.37
N PRO A 137 16.31 52.18 -1.10
CA PRO A 137 17.02 52.77 -2.22
C PRO A 137 17.75 54.05 -1.81
N CYS A 138 19.04 54.16 -2.12
CA CYS A 138 19.68 55.44 -2.36
C CYS A 138 20.72 55.28 -3.49
N ARG A 139 20.63 56.22 -4.44
CA ARG A 139 21.20 56.24 -5.80
C ARG A 139 22.74 56.33 -5.87
N PRO A 140 23.31 56.12 -7.08
CA PRO A 140 24.67 55.64 -7.32
C PRO A 140 25.64 56.71 -7.81
N GLN A 141 26.93 56.35 -7.87
CA GLN A 141 27.84 56.64 -8.98
C GLN A 141 29.09 55.72 -8.89
N ALA A 142 29.43 55.08 -10.01
CA ALA A 142 30.64 54.29 -10.26
C ALA A 142 31.71 55.20 -10.96
N PRO A 143 32.84 54.73 -11.55
CA PRO A 143 33.47 53.39 -11.55
C PRO A 143 35.04 53.40 -11.45
N SER A 144 35.63 52.19 -11.56
CA SER A 144 36.95 51.86 -12.16
C SER A 144 38.24 52.02 -11.32
N SER A 145 38.88 50.89 -10.96
CA SER A 145 40.10 50.38 -11.63
C SER A 145 40.83 49.26 -10.86
N THR A 146 41.06 48.12 -11.57
CA THR A 146 42.29 47.30 -11.67
C THR A 146 42.91 46.51 -10.49
N ALA A 147 43.13 45.20 -10.80
CA ALA A 147 44.30 44.34 -10.47
C ALA A 147 44.45 43.82 -9.02
N LYS A 148 45.06 42.67 -8.69
CA LYS A 148 45.39 41.33 -9.26
C LYS A 148 46.11 40.57 -8.10
N SER A 149 46.22 39.24 -8.21
CA SER A 149 47.19 38.32 -7.54
C SER A 149 46.89 37.66 -6.18
N GLU A 150 46.79 36.32 -6.25
CA GLU A 150 47.58 35.27 -5.55
C GLU A 150 47.58 35.26 -4.00
N SER A 151 47.28 34.15 -3.31
CA SER A 151 48.18 32.99 -3.19
C SER A 151 47.51 31.81 -2.43
N ALA A 152 48.01 30.60 -2.66
CA ALA A 152 47.57 29.28 -2.18
C ALA A 152 48.13 28.89 -0.77
N PRO A 153 47.80 27.69 -0.21
CA PRO A 153 47.83 27.37 1.24
C PRO A 153 49.01 26.46 1.69
N ALA A 154 49.20 26.28 3.01
CA ALA A 154 50.00 25.20 3.60
C ALA A 154 49.65 24.86 5.06
N SER A 155 49.30 23.59 5.26
CA SER A 155 49.62 22.64 6.36
C SER A 155 50.26 23.13 7.68
N SER A 156 49.73 22.61 8.80
CA SER A 156 50.56 22.01 9.87
C SER A 156 49.79 21.00 10.71
N SER A 157 50.43 19.86 10.94
CA SER A 157 50.06 18.70 11.74
C SER A 157 50.66 18.79 13.15
N SER A 158 50.01 18.24 14.17
CA SER A 158 50.68 17.86 15.42
C SER A 158 50.03 16.62 16.07
N SER A 159 50.83 15.57 16.13
CA SER A 159 50.65 14.27 16.79
C SER A 159 50.71 14.36 18.32
N SER A 160 50.08 13.42 19.03
CA SER A 160 50.76 12.47 19.94
C SER A 160 49.88 11.91 21.07
N ALA A 161 50.20 10.66 21.42
CA ALA A 161 50.08 9.99 22.72
C ALA A 161 48.81 9.15 23.04
N VAL A 162 48.99 7.83 22.90
CA VAL A 162 48.27 6.73 23.57
C VAL A 162 48.98 6.44 24.91
N PRO A 163 48.27 5.98 25.96
CA PRO A 163 48.81 4.93 26.80
C PRO A 163 47.83 3.77 27.05
N ALA A 164 48.43 2.64 27.42
CA ALA A 164 47.89 1.29 27.42
C ALA A 164 47.25 0.85 28.76
N SER A 165 46.63 -0.35 28.67
CA SER A 165 46.54 -1.39 29.72
C SER A 165 45.47 -1.26 30.81
N SER A 166 44.48 -2.15 30.79
CA SER A 166 44.28 -3.22 31.81
C SER A 166 42.92 -3.94 31.62
N GLU A 167 42.96 -5.27 31.41
CA GLU A 167 41.80 -6.15 31.49
C GLU A 167 41.45 -6.51 32.95
N PRO A 168 40.21 -6.95 33.21
CA PRO A 168 39.98 -8.00 34.19
C PRO A 168 39.21 -9.20 33.61
N VAL A 169 39.86 -10.34 33.85
CA VAL A 169 39.43 -11.74 33.97
C VAL A 169 37.92 -12.07 34.22
N SER A 170 37.46 -13.03 33.42
CA SER A 170 36.78 -14.30 33.77
C SER A 170 35.60 -14.33 34.77
N SER A 171 34.44 -14.79 34.30
CA SER A 171 33.54 -15.73 35.02
C SER A 171 32.43 -16.23 34.07
N ALA A 172 32.54 -17.47 33.60
CA ALA A 172 31.43 -18.20 32.96
C ALA A 172 30.49 -18.77 34.02
N PRO A 173 29.15 -18.74 33.83
CA PRO A 173 28.26 -19.66 34.51
C PRO A 173 27.99 -20.89 33.65
N VAL A 174 28.11 -22.01 34.34
CA VAL A 174 27.89 -23.41 33.97
C VAL A 174 26.51 -23.70 33.38
N SER A 175 26.56 -24.69 32.48
CA SER A 175 25.46 -25.47 31.90
C SER A 175 24.43 -25.94 32.94
N SER A 176 23.15 -25.79 32.62
CA SER A 176 22.07 -26.62 33.17
C SER A 176 21.06 -26.93 32.06
N GLN A 177 21.13 -28.16 31.56
CA GLN A 177 20.05 -28.77 30.77
C GLN A 177 18.84 -29.01 31.68
N PRO A 178 17.61 -28.69 31.25
CA PRO A 178 16.43 -29.28 31.84
C PRO A 178 16.24 -30.68 31.23
N VAL A 179 16.26 -31.66 32.13
CA VAL A 179 15.91 -33.05 31.92
C VAL A 179 14.49 -33.19 31.36
N SER A 180 14.35 -34.13 30.41
CA SER A 180 13.09 -34.63 29.88
C SER A 180 12.16 -35.14 30.97
N SER A 181 10.88 -34.80 30.88
CA SER A 181 9.80 -35.54 31.53
C SER A 181 8.60 -35.55 30.58
N PRO A 182 8.16 -36.71 30.07
CA PRO A 182 6.92 -36.79 29.30
C PRO A 182 5.73 -36.76 30.27
N PRO A 183 4.68 -35.97 30.03
CA PRO A 183 3.42 -36.19 30.71
C PRO A 183 2.70 -37.39 30.08
N ALA A 184 2.22 -38.24 30.96
CA ALA A 184 1.56 -39.50 30.70
C ALA A 184 0.24 -39.35 29.92
N SER A 185 0.05 -40.31 29.01
CA SER A 185 -1.18 -41.07 28.77
C SER A 185 -2.48 -40.51 29.38
N SER A 186 -3.34 -39.95 28.53
CA SER A 186 -4.79 -40.03 28.71
C SER A 186 -5.43 -40.43 27.38
N THR A 187 -5.82 -41.69 27.29
CA THR A 187 -6.73 -42.21 26.26
C THR A 187 -8.13 -41.63 26.49
N PRO A 188 -8.79 -41.02 25.50
CA PRO A 188 -10.23 -40.82 25.54
C PRO A 188 -10.90 -42.09 25.01
N VAL A 189 -11.68 -42.72 25.88
CA VAL A 189 -12.60 -43.81 25.57
C VAL A 189 -13.67 -43.38 24.57
N SER A 190 -13.97 -44.26 23.62
CA SER A 190 -15.08 -44.19 22.68
C SER A 190 -16.43 -43.97 23.39
N SER A 191 -17.23 -43.06 22.86
CA SER A 191 -18.68 -43.03 23.04
C SER A 191 -19.30 -42.38 21.80
N ALA A 192 -19.83 -43.19 20.90
CA ALA A 192 -20.81 -42.80 19.88
C ALA A 192 -22.17 -43.40 20.30
N PRO A 193 -23.29 -43.06 19.64
CA PRO A 193 -23.78 -41.73 19.26
C PRO A 193 -25.21 -41.52 19.79
N ALA A 194 -25.71 -40.28 19.81
CA ALA A 194 -27.15 -40.03 19.97
C ALA A 194 -27.59 -38.87 19.08
N SER A 195 -28.58 -39.20 18.25
CA SER A 195 -29.31 -38.40 17.27
C SER A 195 -29.84 -37.08 17.81
N SER A 196 -29.78 -36.02 17.00
CA SER A 196 -30.71 -34.89 17.05
C SER A 196 -30.81 -34.26 15.66
N ALA A 197 -32.06 -34.14 15.20
CA ALA A 197 -32.51 -33.80 13.85
C ALA A 197 -32.09 -32.39 13.36
N PRO A 198 -32.16 -32.11 12.04
CA PRO A 198 -31.85 -30.80 11.49
C PRO A 198 -33.03 -29.83 11.71
N ALA A 199 -32.73 -28.64 12.22
CA ALA A 199 -33.69 -27.54 12.25
C ALA A 199 -33.65 -26.80 10.90
N SER A 200 -34.74 -26.92 10.16
CA SER A 200 -35.09 -26.16 8.97
C SER A 200 -34.98 -24.66 9.20
N SER A 201 -34.26 -23.97 8.33
CA SER A 201 -34.36 -22.51 8.15
C SER A 201 -34.73 -22.27 6.69
N ALA A 202 -35.90 -21.65 6.51
CA ALA A 202 -36.62 -21.48 5.26
C ALA A 202 -35.85 -20.70 4.18
N PRO A 203 -36.18 -20.88 2.88
CA PRO A 203 -35.73 -20.00 1.83
C PRO A 203 -36.56 -18.70 1.86
N VAL A 204 -35.89 -17.55 1.91
CA VAL A 204 -36.52 -16.27 1.65
C VAL A 204 -36.70 -16.10 0.13
N SER A 205 -37.93 -16.32 -0.35
CA SER A 205 -38.36 -15.93 -1.68
C SER A 205 -38.76 -14.45 -1.67
N SER A 206 -38.04 -13.63 -2.42
CA SER A 206 -38.47 -12.28 -2.79
C SER A 206 -39.06 -12.34 -4.20
N ALA A 207 -40.36 -12.04 -4.29
CA ALA A 207 -41.21 -12.11 -5.47
C ALA A 207 -40.80 -11.17 -6.61
N PRO A 208 -41.13 -11.48 -7.88
CA PRO A 208 -41.13 -10.49 -8.95
C PRO A 208 -42.43 -9.69 -8.92
N LEU A 209 -42.32 -8.35 -8.99
CA LEU A 209 -43.45 -7.46 -9.25
C LEU A 209 -43.93 -7.66 -10.69
N SER A 210 -45.14 -8.20 -10.85
CA SER A 210 -45.95 -8.09 -12.07
C SER A 210 -47.22 -7.34 -11.71
N SER A 211 -47.33 -6.08 -12.15
CA SER A 211 -48.60 -5.34 -12.14
C SER A 211 -49.31 -5.59 -13.46
N ALA A 212 -50.50 -6.19 -13.35
CA ALA A 212 -51.45 -6.41 -14.40
C ALA A 212 -52.09 -5.09 -14.86
N LEU A 213 -52.27 -4.93 -16.17
CA LEU A 213 -53.37 -4.14 -16.74
C LEU A 213 -53.97 -4.90 -17.92
N SER A 214 -55.29 -4.87 -17.91
CA SER A 214 -56.24 -5.76 -18.57
C SER A 214 -56.41 -5.52 -20.07
N GLU A 215 -56.88 -6.57 -20.73
CA GLU A 215 -57.35 -6.62 -22.12
C GLU A 215 -58.50 -5.64 -22.40
N SER A 216 -58.43 -4.94 -23.53
CA SER A 216 -59.58 -4.76 -24.43
C SER A 216 -59.14 -4.40 -25.85
N SER A 217 -59.38 -5.33 -26.76
CA SER A 217 -60.00 -5.14 -28.08
C SER A 217 -59.41 -4.15 -29.11
N SER A 218 -58.74 -4.75 -30.09
CA SER A 218 -58.88 -4.51 -31.55
C SER A 218 -58.83 -3.07 -32.10
N THR A 219 -57.80 -2.78 -32.89
CA THR A 219 -57.95 -2.48 -34.33
C THR A 219 -56.58 -2.36 -35.02
N GLN A 220 -56.52 -2.89 -36.23
CA GLN A 220 -55.36 -2.91 -37.12
C GLN A 220 -54.96 -1.49 -37.54
N SER A 221 -53.67 -1.14 -37.47
CA SER A 221 -53.03 -0.34 -38.51
C SER A 221 -51.51 -0.43 -38.42
N SER A 222 -50.95 -0.61 -39.61
CA SER A 222 -49.54 -0.68 -39.98
C SER A 222 -48.77 0.61 -39.67
N SER A 223 -47.62 0.49 -39.00
CA SER A 223 -46.49 1.41 -39.19
C SER A 223 -45.21 0.91 -38.50
N THR A 224 -44.25 0.53 -39.35
CA THR A 224 -42.79 0.76 -39.22
C THR A 224 -42.12 0.52 -37.86
N GLN A 225 -41.34 -0.58 -37.80
CA GLN A 225 -40.24 -0.79 -36.87
C GLN A 225 -39.29 0.40 -36.87
N SER A 226 -39.27 1.17 -35.78
CA SER A 226 -38.16 2.06 -35.43
C SER A 226 -37.25 1.32 -34.45
N THR A 227 -36.05 0.99 -34.92
CA THR A 227 -34.94 0.54 -34.10
C THR A 227 -34.60 1.64 -33.09
N ALA A 228 -34.88 1.41 -31.81
CA ALA A 228 -34.41 2.27 -30.73
C ALA A 228 -32.87 2.27 -30.75
N SER A 229 -32.28 3.46 -30.95
CA SER A 229 -30.83 3.65 -30.78
C SER A 229 -30.45 3.37 -29.32
N PRO A 230 -29.31 2.70 -29.05
CA PRO A 230 -28.81 2.58 -27.69
C PRO A 230 -28.55 3.99 -27.12
N SER A 231 -29.00 4.24 -25.89
CA SER A 231 -28.73 5.48 -25.17
C SER A 231 -27.23 5.81 -25.20
N PRO A 232 -26.83 7.08 -25.35
CA PRO A 232 -25.42 7.47 -25.28
C PRO A 232 -24.81 7.00 -23.96
N ILE A 233 -23.63 6.39 -24.02
CA ILE A 233 -22.82 6.08 -22.84
C ILE A 233 -22.63 7.40 -22.07
N PRO A 234 -22.92 7.46 -20.75
CA PRO A 234 -22.71 8.68 -19.97
C PRO A 234 -21.28 9.18 -20.12
N SER A 235 -21.10 10.47 -20.34
CA SER A 235 -19.75 11.07 -20.32
C SER A 235 -19.12 10.88 -18.94
N PRO A 236 -17.80 10.60 -18.85
CA PRO A 236 -17.14 10.43 -17.57
C PRO A 236 -17.28 11.68 -16.69
N ALA A 237 -17.39 11.47 -15.39
CA ALA A 237 -17.52 12.55 -14.42
C ALA A 237 -16.32 13.51 -14.48
N SER A 238 -16.59 14.83 -14.47
CA SER A 238 -15.54 15.84 -14.26
C SER A 238 -14.87 15.67 -12.90
N CYS A 239 -13.59 16.05 -12.75
CA CYS A 239 -12.89 15.98 -11.46
C CYS A 239 -13.58 16.76 -10.31
N ASP A 240 -14.37 17.79 -10.61
CA ASP A 240 -15.17 18.50 -9.59
C ASP A 240 -16.25 17.63 -8.94
N VAL A 241 -16.75 16.60 -9.64
CA VAL A 241 -17.67 15.60 -9.08
C VAL A 241 -16.94 14.75 -8.06
N TRP A 242 -15.72 14.29 -8.38
CA TRP A 242 -14.89 13.48 -7.49
C TRP A 242 -14.55 14.20 -6.17
N SER A 243 -14.34 15.51 -6.21
CA SER A 243 -14.19 16.32 -4.98
C SER A 243 -15.45 16.34 -4.10
N GLN A 244 -16.65 16.24 -4.69
CA GLN A 244 -17.91 16.11 -3.95
C GLN A 244 -18.11 14.69 -3.41
N VAL A 245 -17.75 13.68 -4.21
CA VAL A 245 -17.73 12.27 -3.81
C VAL A 245 -16.80 12.09 -2.59
N ALA A 246 -15.59 12.64 -2.61
CA ALA A 246 -14.66 12.57 -1.47
C ALA A 246 -15.27 13.17 -0.20
N LYS A 247 -15.91 14.34 -0.29
CA LYS A 247 -16.58 14.98 0.85
C LYS A 247 -17.71 14.12 1.43
N ALA A 248 -18.40 13.34 0.59
CA ALA A 248 -19.45 12.43 1.04
C ALA A 248 -18.89 11.13 1.65
N ILE A 249 -17.74 10.64 1.15
CA ILE A 249 -17.11 9.40 1.59
C ILE A 249 -16.33 9.56 2.90
N VAL A 250 -15.52 10.62 3.04
CA VAL A 250 -14.59 10.80 4.17
C VAL A 250 -15.22 10.62 5.55
N PRO A 251 -16.41 11.19 5.86
CA PRO A 251 -17.04 11.01 7.17
C PRO A 251 -17.37 9.55 7.49
N THR A 252 -17.73 8.74 6.48
CA THR A 252 -18.03 7.31 6.62
C THR A 252 -16.77 6.49 6.96
N PHE A 253 -15.60 7.00 6.60
CA PHE A 253 -14.31 6.34 6.81
C PHE A 253 -13.60 6.71 8.11
N GLN A 254 -14.13 7.65 8.88
CA GLN A 254 -13.62 8.00 10.21
C GLN A 254 -14.37 7.23 11.29
N ASP A 255 -13.67 6.71 12.30
CA ASP A 255 -14.28 5.97 13.42
C ASP A 255 -14.68 6.86 14.62
N GLY A 256 -14.47 8.18 14.51
CA GLY A 256 -14.68 9.15 15.58
C GLY A 256 -13.64 9.13 16.71
N LYS A 257 -12.61 8.30 16.61
CA LYS A 257 -11.51 8.11 17.58
C LYS A 257 -10.13 8.35 16.97
N ASN A 258 -10.07 9.15 15.90
CA ASN A 258 -8.87 9.38 15.09
C ASN A 258 -8.29 8.09 14.48
N GLY A 259 -9.13 7.12 14.14
CA GLY A 259 -8.77 5.96 13.33
C GLY A 259 -9.70 5.81 12.14
N CYS A 260 -9.41 4.83 11.28
CA CYS A 260 -10.31 4.51 10.18
C CYS A 260 -11.37 3.46 10.55
N SER A 261 -12.57 3.67 10.01
CA SER A 261 -13.77 2.90 10.31
C SER A 261 -13.71 1.48 9.73
N ARG A 262 -14.65 0.62 10.12
CA ARG A 262 -14.82 -0.71 9.50
C ARG A 262 -15.05 -0.62 7.98
N LEU A 263 -15.77 0.41 7.53
CA LEU A 263 -16.03 0.63 6.11
C LEU A 263 -14.78 1.10 5.36
N ALA A 264 -13.91 1.89 5.99
CA ALA A 264 -12.62 2.26 5.40
C ALA A 264 -11.74 1.02 5.15
N ARG A 265 -11.59 0.15 6.16
CA ARG A 265 -10.88 -1.13 6.00
C ARG A 265 -11.50 -2.01 4.91
N GLY A 266 -12.83 -2.03 4.86
CA GLY A 266 -13.58 -2.70 3.81
C GLY A 266 -13.28 -2.14 2.41
N ALA A 267 -13.19 -0.81 2.27
CA ALA A 267 -12.94 -0.16 0.98
C ALA A 267 -11.52 -0.44 0.46
N ILE A 268 -10.52 -0.41 1.34
CA ILE A 268 -9.13 -0.81 1.01
C ILE A 268 -9.11 -2.24 0.48
N ARG A 269 -9.80 -3.17 1.17
CA ARG A 269 -9.93 -4.56 0.72
C ARG A 269 -10.71 -4.66 -0.60
N LEU A 270 -11.81 -3.92 -0.76
CA LEU A 270 -12.65 -3.94 -1.96
C LEU A 270 -11.85 -3.51 -3.19
N GLY A 271 -11.03 -2.46 -3.07
CA GLY A 271 -10.15 -2.00 -4.16
C GLY A 271 -9.18 -3.09 -4.64
N PHE A 272 -8.64 -3.89 -3.72
CA PHE A 272 -7.83 -5.06 -4.07
C PHE A 272 -8.65 -6.22 -4.64
N HIS A 273 -9.82 -6.55 -4.08
CA HIS A 273 -10.60 -7.70 -4.54
C HIS A 273 -11.21 -7.50 -5.93
N ASP A 274 -11.57 -6.26 -6.28
CA ASP A 274 -11.96 -5.85 -7.64
C ASP A 274 -10.75 -6.02 -8.58
N ALA A 275 -9.72 -5.19 -8.39
CA ALA A 275 -8.56 -5.15 -9.28
C ALA A 275 -7.77 -6.46 -9.37
N GLY A 276 -7.67 -7.17 -8.25
CA GLY A 276 -6.84 -8.35 -8.08
C GLY A 276 -7.34 -9.58 -8.83
N ALA A 277 -8.61 -9.62 -9.27
CA ALA A 277 -9.18 -10.73 -10.03
C ALA A 277 -8.83 -10.68 -11.53
N TRP A 278 -7.57 -10.34 -11.86
CA TRP A 278 -7.03 -10.23 -13.22
C TRP A 278 -5.58 -10.73 -13.29
N ASN A 279 -5.11 -11.20 -14.45
CA ASN A 279 -3.70 -11.46 -14.75
C ASN A 279 -3.41 -11.19 -16.24
N ARG A 280 -2.15 -11.28 -16.68
CA ARG A 280 -1.74 -11.00 -18.08
C ARG A 280 -2.47 -11.83 -19.15
N THR A 281 -3.04 -12.97 -18.79
CA THR A 281 -3.77 -13.86 -19.71
C THR A 281 -5.29 -13.68 -19.66
N SER A 282 -5.79 -12.82 -18.76
CA SER A 282 -7.22 -12.57 -18.57
C SER A 282 -7.74 -11.64 -19.67
N ALA A 283 -8.84 -12.03 -20.32
CA ALA A 283 -9.49 -11.21 -21.34
C ALA A 283 -10.48 -10.17 -20.76
N TRP A 284 -10.87 -10.31 -19.50
CA TRP A 284 -11.71 -9.38 -18.72
C TRP A 284 -11.39 -9.53 -17.23
N GLY A 285 -12.06 -8.75 -16.37
CA GLY A 285 -11.73 -8.62 -14.95
C GLY A 285 -10.73 -7.50 -14.71
N GLY A 286 -10.43 -7.23 -13.44
CA GLY A 286 -9.49 -6.19 -13.03
C GLY A 286 -10.22 -5.06 -12.34
N ALA A 287 -9.70 -3.83 -12.44
CA ALA A 287 -10.33 -2.66 -11.85
C ALA A 287 -11.51 -2.22 -12.73
N ASP A 288 -12.59 -3.00 -12.75
CA ASP A 288 -13.74 -2.84 -13.65
C ASP A 288 -15.09 -2.77 -12.93
N GLY A 289 -15.10 -2.86 -11.60
CA GLY A 289 -16.32 -2.77 -10.79
C GLY A 289 -17.13 -4.07 -10.75
N SER A 290 -16.69 -5.13 -11.42
CA SER A 290 -17.41 -6.39 -11.57
C SER A 290 -17.84 -7.00 -10.24
N ILE A 291 -17.01 -6.91 -9.21
CA ILE A 291 -17.34 -7.41 -7.86
C ILE A 291 -18.60 -6.79 -7.25
N ALA A 292 -18.92 -5.54 -7.59
CA ALA A 292 -20.12 -4.85 -7.10
C ALA A 292 -21.28 -4.94 -8.11
N LEU A 293 -20.97 -5.03 -9.41
CA LEU A 293 -21.96 -5.10 -10.49
C LEU A 293 -22.50 -6.52 -10.73
N ASN A 294 -21.76 -7.55 -10.30
CA ASN A 294 -22.12 -8.95 -10.47
C ASN A 294 -22.38 -9.66 -9.13
N PRO A 295 -23.65 -9.96 -8.78
CA PRO A 295 -23.97 -10.63 -7.53
C PRO A 295 -23.33 -12.01 -7.35
N SER A 296 -23.07 -12.73 -8.45
CA SER A 296 -22.44 -14.06 -8.38
C SER A 296 -20.98 -13.99 -7.99
N GLU A 297 -20.27 -12.92 -8.36
CA GLU A 297 -18.90 -12.67 -7.94
C GLU A 297 -18.82 -12.27 -6.46
N LEU A 298 -19.70 -11.36 -6.00
CA LEU A 298 -19.75 -10.96 -4.59
C LEU A 298 -20.07 -12.14 -3.66
N ALA A 299 -20.82 -13.13 -4.15
CA ALA A 299 -21.20 -14.33 -3.41
C ALA A 299 -20.08 -15.37 -3.26
N ARG A 300 -18.95 -15.22 -3.98
CA ARG A 300 -17.80 -16.11 -3.87
C ARG A 300 -17.22 -16.13 -2.45
N ALA A 301 -16.64 -17.26 -2.06
CA ALA A 301 -16.18 -17.49 -0.68
C ALA A 301 -15.06 -16.53 -0.27
N GLU A 302 -14.15 -16.22 -1.20
CA GLU A 302 -13.03 -15.28 -1.03
C GLU A 302 -13.49 -13.83 -0.85
N ASN A 303 -14.68 -13.48 -1.34
CA ASN A 303 -15.28 -12.14 -1.22
C ASN A 303 -16.16 -11.99 0.04
N ARG A 304 -16.19 -13.02 0.89
CA ARG A 304 -16.93 -12.97 2.17
C ARG A 304 -16.44 -11.82 3.05
N GLY A 305 -17.36 -11.04 3.58
CA GLY A 305 -17.10 -9.85 4.40
C GLY A 305 -17.05 -8.53 3.62
N LEU A 306 -17.10 -8.56 2.29
CA LEU A 306 -17.17 -7.34 1.46
C LEU A 306 -18.59 -6.82 1.26
N GLN A 307 -19.61 -7.59 1.64
CA GLN A 307 -21.02 -7.27 1.38
C GLN A 307 -21.43 -5.92 1.99
N ASP A 308 -20.99 -5.62 3.21
CA ASP A 308 -21.33 -4.36 3.89
C ASP A 308 -20.72 -3.13 3.20
N ILE A 309 -19.46 -3.23 2.75
CA ILE A 309 -18.83 -2.11 2.03
C ILE A 309 -19.39 -1.99 0.61
N VAL A 310 -19.67 -3.10 -0.08
CA VAL A 310 -20.30 -3.05 -1.41
C VAL A 310 -21.70 -2.43 -1.32
N ALA A 311 -22.49 -2.76 -0.29
CA ALA A 311 -23.77 -2.10 -0.05
C ALA A 311 -23.62 -0.58 0.13
N GLN A 312 -22.60 -0.14 0.89
CA GLN A 312 -22.30 1.29 1.04
C GLN A 312 -21.81 1.94 -0.28
N THR A 313 -21.01 1.23 -1.07
CA THR A 313 -20.55 1.70 -2.38
C THR A 313 -21.71 1.86 -3.36
N LEU A 314 -22.70 0.96 -3.34
CA LEU A 314 -23.93 1.08 -4.13
C LEU A 314 -24.73 2.33 -3.76
N VAL A 315 -24.81 2.70 -2.47
CA VAL A 315 -25.44 3.96 -2.04
C VAL A 315 -24.74 5.18 -2.66
N TRP A 316 -23.41 5.18 -2.73
CA TRP A 316 -22.68 6.24 -3.41
C TRP A 316 -22.87 6.19 -4.94
N TYR A 317 -22.91 5.00 -5.53
CA TYR A 317 -23.15 4.83 -6.95
C TYR A 317 -24.52 5.42 -7.33
N ASP A 318 -25.59 5.08 -6.61
CA ASP A 318 -26.94 5.63 -6.83
C ASP A 318 -26.96 7.16 -6.74
N ALA A 319 -26.16 7.75 -5.84
CA ALA A 319 -26.08 9.20 -5.66
C ALA A 319 -25.32 9.93 -6.78
N TRP A 320 -24.32 9.29 -7.39
CA TRP A 320 -23.36 9.97 -8.28
C TRP A 320 -23.31 9.44 -9.71
N HIS A 321 -23.87 8.27 -10.00
CA HIS A 321 -23.80 7.63 -11.33
C HIS A 321 -24.41 8.51 -12.44
N SER A 322 -25.53 9.18 -12.14
CA SER A 322 -26.15 10.15 -13.06
C SER A 322 -25.25 11.33 -13.45
N ARG A 323 -24.14 11.55 -12.72
CA ARG A 323 -23.11 12.57 -12.98
C ARG A 323 -21.84 11.99 -13.59
N GLY A 324 -21.90 10.77 -14.13
CA GLY A 324 -20.79 10.12 -14.85
C GLY A 324 -19.82 9.32 -13.97
N VAL A 325 -20.17 9.04 -12.71
CA VAL A 325 -19.35 8.19 -11.83
C VAL A 325 -19.62 6.72 -12.14
N GLY A 326 -18.61 6.02 -12.65
CA GLY A 326 -18.62 4.56 -12.83
C GLY A 326 -18.33 3.82 -11.52
N MET A 327 -18.77 2.57 -11.43
CA MET A 327 -18.53 1.70 -10.27
C MET A 327 -17.04 1.36 -10.16
N ALA A 328 -16.37 1.07 -11.28
CA ALA A 328 -14.94 0.77 -11.35
C ALA A 328 -14.10 1.89 -10.71
N ASP A 329 -14.36 3.13 -11.14
CA ASP A 329 -13.68 4.30 -10.58
C ASP A 329 -14.09 4.56 -9.13
N LEU A 330 -15.37 4.36 -8.77
CA LEU A 330 -15.85 4.59 -7.41
C LEU A 330 -15.18 3.64 -6.42
N ILE A 331 -14.99 2.36 -6.78
CA ILE A 331 -14.27 1.39 -5.96
C ILE A 331 -12.83 1.85 -5.74
N GLN A 332 -12.08 2.15 -6.82
CA GLN A 332 -10.68 2.54 -6.72
C GLN A 332 -10.49 3.89 -6.00
N PHE A 333 -11.39 4.84 -6.24
CA PHE A 333 -11.40 6.12 -5.53
C PHE A 333 -11.70 5.92 -4.05
N SER A 334 -12.69 5.09 -3.70
CA SER A 334 -13.05 4.82 -2.31
C SER A 334 -11.89 4.16 -1.55
N ALA A 335 -11.15 3.25 -2.17
CA ALA A 335 -9.98 2.63 -1.56
C ALA A 335 -8.85 3.66 -1.32
N ILE A 336 -8.55 4.52 -2.30
CA ILE A 336 -7.56 5.61 -2.16
C ILE A 336 -7.97 6.59 -1.05
N VAL A 337 -9.24 6.99 -1.02
CA VAL A 337 -9.79 7.89 0.00
C VAL A 337 -9.76 7.22 1.38
N ALA A 338 -10.04 5.93 1.49
CA ALA A 338 -9.92 5.18 2.73
C ALA A 338 -8.48 5.13 3.24
N THR A 339 -7.49 4.84 2.37
CA THR A 339 -6.07 4.84 2.73
C THR A 339 -5.67 6.18 3.34
N VAL A 340 -5.90 7.30 2.65
CA VAL A 340 -5.51 8.63 3.17
C VAL A 340 -6.33 9.08 4.40
N THR A 341 -7.52 8.51 4.60
CA THR A 341 -8.35 8.79 5.78
C THR A 341 -7.84 8.06 7.03
N CYS A 342 -7.25 6.86 6.87
CA CYS A 342 -6.53 6.21 7.95
C CYS A 342 -5.32 7.10 8.34
N PRO A 343 -5.09 7.40 9.64
CA PRO A 343 -3.95 8.19 10.06
C PRO A 343 -2.63 7.59 9.57
N LEU A 344 -1.73 8.44 9.09
CA LEU A 344 -0.46 8.10 8.42
C LEU A 344 -0.60 7.53 7.00
N GLY A 345 -1.81 7.37 6.48
CA GLY A 345 -2.02 6.84 5.15
C GLY A 345 -1.50 7.76 4.04
N PRO A 346 -0.79 7.23 3.03
CA PRO A 346 -0.28 8.03 1.93
C PRO A 346 -1.41 8.50 1.01
N ARG A 347 -1.19 9.66 0.39
CA ARG A 347 -1.99 10.12 -0.75
C ARG A 347 -1.55 9.37 -2.00
N ILE A 348 -2.47 8.77 -2.75
CA ILE A 348 -2.20 8.03 -3.99
C ILE A 348 -2.90 8.74 -5.15
N LYS A 349 -2.23 8.87 -6.29
CA LYS A 349 -2.82 9.45 -7.50
C LYS A 349 -4.05 8.68 -7.94
N PHE A 350 -5.07 9.41 -8.35
CA PHE A 350 -6.33 8.86 -8.82
C PHE A 350 -6.59 9.36 -10.24
N PHE A 351 -6.80 8.41 -11.14
CA PHE A 351 -7.19 8.64 -12.52
C PHE A 351 -8.60 8.09 -12.71
N ALA A 352 -9.50 8.85 -13.33
CA ALA A 352 -10.88 8.44 -13.60
C ALA A 352 -11.10 8.18 -15.09
N GLY A 353 -12.10 7.39 -15.42
CA GLY A 353 -12.48 7.00 -16.79
C GLY A 353 -12.48 5.49 -17.04
N ARG A 354 -12.41 4.64 -16.00
CA ARG A 354 -12.48 3.18 -16.18
C ARG A 354 -13.85 2.78 -16.72
N PRO A 355 -13.92 1.87 -17.71
CA PRO A 355 -15.19 1.29 -18.11
C PRO A 355 -15.69 0.31 -17.05
N ASP A 356 -16.98 0.40 -16.72
CA ASP A 356 -17.66 -0.60 -15.88
C ASP A 356 -17.86 -1.90 -16.68
N ASP A 357 -17.61 -3.05 -16.05
CA ASP A 357 -17.91 -4.38 -16.61
C ASP A 357 -18.69 -5.21 -15.59
N ALA A 358 -19.89 -5.68 -15.97
CA ALA A 358 -20.73 -6.49 -15.10
C ALA A 358 -20.49 -8.01 -15.25
N ARG A 359 -19.54 -8.44 -16.08
CA ARG A 359 -19.13 -9.85 -16.17
C ARG A 359 -18.32 -10.21 -14.93
N ALA A 360 -18.68 -11.30 -14.26
CA ALA A 360 -17.90 -11.79 -13.12
C ALA A 360 -16.44 -12.01 -13.53
N ALA A 361 -15.50 -11.52 -12.73
CA ALA A 361 -14.08 -11.73 -12.95
C ALA A 361 -13.73 -13.23 -12.95
N PRO A 362 -12.64 -13.68 -13.60
CA PRO A 362 -12.25 -15.09 -13.58
C PRO A 362 -11.99 -15.63 -12.16
N ASP A 363 -12.38 -16.87 -11.89
CA ASP A 363 -12.16 -17.55 -10.59
C ASP A 363 -10.66 -17.83 -10.33
N GLY A 364 -10.30 -18.03 -9.05
CA GLY A 364 -8.97 -18.51 -8.67
C GLY A 364 -7.83 -17.51 -8.82
N LEU A 365 -8.15 -16.23 -9.03
CA LEU A 365 -7.16 -15.16 -9.19
C LEU A 365 -6.88 -14.35 -7.92
N LEU A 366 -7.63 -14.57 -6.83
CA LEU A 366 -7.39 -13.95 -5.53
C LEU A 366 -6.58 -14.88 -4.60
N PRO A 367 -5.72 -14.33 -3.72
CA PRO A 367 -4.84 -15.13 -2.86
C PRO A 367 -5.60 -15.84 -1.74
N SER A 368 -5.11 -17.02 -1.34
CA SER A 368 -5.54 -17.70 -0.13
C SER A 368 -4.74 -17.23 1.08
N VAL A 369 -5.40 -17.11 2.24
CA VAL A 369 -4.75 -16.84 3.54
C VAL A 369 -3.86 -17.98 4.03
N ASP A 370 -3.96 -19.16 3.40
CA ASP A 370 -3.11 -20.34 3.66
C ASP A 370 -2.06 -20.56 2.55
N GLY A 371 -1.95 -19.61 1.60
CA GLY A 371 -1.02 -19.71 0.47
C GLY A 371 0.44 -19.77 0.89
N THR A 372 1.23 -20.59 0.21
CA THR A 372 2.69 -20.61 0.40
C THR A 372 3.32 -19.37 -0.24
N ALA A 373 4.47 -18.93 0.28
CA ALA A 373 5.18 -17.78 -0.28
C ALA A 373 5.46 -17.90 -1.79
N PRO A 374 5.98 -19.04 -2.32
CA PRO A 374 6.14 -19.20 -3.77
C PRO A 374 4.83 -19.09 -4.56
N ALA A 375 3.75 -19.74 -4.11
CA ALA A 375 2.47 -19.69 -4.82
C ALA A 375 1.88 -18.27 -4.86
N LEU A 376 2.02 -17.52 -3.78
CA LEU A 376 1.58 -16.12 -3.71
C LEU A 376 2.45 -15.20 -4.57
N ILE A 377 3.77 -15.43 -4.61
CA ILE A 377 4.68 -14.71 -5.49
C ILE A 377 4.32 -14.97 -6.95
N ASP A 378 4.15 -16.23 -7.36
CA ASP A 378 3.77 -16.61 -8.73
C ASP A 378 2.42 -15.98 -9.12
N LEU A 379 1.44 -16.02 -8.21
CA LEU A 379 0.13 -15.40 -8.39
C LEU A 379 0.26 -13.90 -8.70
N PHE A 380 1.06 -13.16 -7.94
CA PHE A 380 1.24 -11.71 -8.13
C PHE A 380 2.14 -11.36 -9.30
N GLN A 381 3.14 -12.18 -9.62
CA GLN A 381 3.96 -12.03 -10.82
C GLN A 381 3.14 -12.18 -12.11
N ALA A 382 2.18 -13.10 -12.13
CA ALA A 382 1.21 -13.22 -13.22
C ALA A 382 0.35 -11.95 -13.39
N LYS A 383 0.21 -11.13 -12.34
CA LYS A 383 -0.45 -9.81 -12.33
C LYS A 383 0.53 -8.66 -12.50
N THR A 384 1.77 -8.93 -12.91
CA THR A 384 2.83 -7.95 -13.19
C THR A 384 3.45 -7.29 -11.95
N PHE A 385 3.33 -7.88 -10.76
CA PHE A 385 3.95 -7.39 -9.53
C PHE A 385 5.22 -8.17 -9.17
N SER A 386 6.22 -7.45 -8.65
CA SER A 386 7.38 -8.09 -8.05
C SER A 386 7.05 -8.62 -6.64
N PRO A 387 7.87 -9.53 -6.08
CA PRO A 387 7.76 -9.91 -4.67
C PRO A 387 7.80 -8.72 -3.71
N ALA A 388 8.54 -7.66 -4.07
CA ALA A 388 8.61 -6.44 -3.26
C ALA A 388 7.30 -5.65 -3.29
N ASP A 389 6.63 -5.58 -4.44
CA ASP A 389 5.32 -4.93 -4.53
C ASP A 389 4.25 -5.72 -3.77
N LEU A 390 4.30 -7.07 -3.80
CA LEU A 390 3.44 -7.92 -2.97
C LEU A 390 3.61 -7.60 -1.47
N VAL A 391 4.86 -7.56 -0.98
CA VAL A 391 5.14 -7.21 0.43
C VAL A 391 4.68 -5.79 0.76
N ALA A 392 4.80 -4.84 -0.16
CA ALA A 392 4.30 -3.48 0.02
C ALA A 392 2.77 -3.46 0.15
N LEU A 393 2.05 -4.13 -0.75
CA LEU A 393 0.57 -4.23 -0.74
C LEU A 393 0.05 -4.89 0.54
N LEU A 394 0.72 -5.94 1.04
CA LEU A 394 0.35 -6.62 2.28
C LEU A 394 0.36 -5.71 3.51
N GLY A 395 1.11 -4.62 3.49
CA GLY A 395 1.07 -3.65 4.59
C GLY A 395 -0.33 -3.08 4.84
N ALA A 396 -1.25 -3.14 3.86
CA ALA A 396 -2.66 -2.79 4.07
C ALA A 396 -3.30 -3.57 5.24
N HIS A 397 -2.77 -4.73 5.61
CA HIS A 397 -3.15 -5.48 6.81
C HIS A 397 -2.89 -4.72 8.13
N SER A 398 -2.15 -3.61 8.13
CA SER A 398 -2.11 -2.69 9.29
C SER A 398 -3.48 -2.07 9.58
N THR A 399 -4.36 -2.02 8.59
CA THR A 399 -5.75 -1.55 8.75
C THR A 399 -6.74 -2.65 8.39
N SER A 400 -6.61 -3.82 9.04
CA SER A 400 -7.52 -4.96 8.79
C SER A 400 -7.97 -5.70 10.05
N GLN A 401 -9.06 -6.46 9.89
CA GLN A 401 -9.57 -7.43 10.86
C GLN A 401 -10.08 -8.65 10.11
N GLN A 402 -9.92 -9.83 10.71
CA GLN A 402 -10.43 -11.08 10.15
C GLN A 402 -11.71 -11.52 10.86
N PHE A 403 -12.66 -12.09 10.12
CA PHE A 403 -13.92 -12.61 10.69
C PHE A 403 -14.21 -14.07 10.32
N PHE A 404 -13.49 -14.62 9.33
CA PHE A 404 -13.84 -15.89 8.68
C PHE A 404 -12.68 -16.86 8.53
N ALA A 405 -11.42 -16.40 8.68
CA ALA A 405 -10.26 -17.27 8.58
C ALA A 405 -10.15 -18.16 9.83
N ASP A 406 -10.36 -17.58 10.99
CA ASP A 406 -10.60 -18.30 12.23
C ASP A 406 -11.86 -17.75 12.92
N PRO A 407 -13.01 -18.43 12.78
CA PRO A 407 -14.25 -18.00 13.42
C PRO A 407 -14.16 -17.88 14.95
N ALA A 408 -13.25 -18.60 15.61
CA ALA A 408 -13.05 -18.51 17.06
C ALA A 408 -12.35 -17.19 17.47
N GLN A 409 -11.69 -16.51 16.52
CA GLN A 409 -11.00 -15.23 16.71
C GLN A 409 -11.63 -14.11 15.89
N ALA A 410 -12.91 -14.22 15.53
CA ALA A 410 -13.59 -13.22 14.70
C ALA A 410 -13.49 -11.81 15.31
N GLY A 411 -13.10 -10.83 14.50
CA GLY A 411 -12.80 -9.45 14.90
C GLY A 411 -11.34 -9.20 15.30
N ALA A 412 -10.50 -10.24 15.37
CA ALA A 412 -9.08 -10.07 15.64
C ALA A 412 -8.37 -9.30 14.50
N PRO A 413 -7.61 -8.23 14.80
CA PRO A 413 -6.82 -7.49 13.82
C PRO A 413 -5.54 -8.21 13.42
N GLN A 414 -4.92 -7.77 12.32
CA GLN A 414 -3.60 -8.27 11.87
C GLN A 414 -2.43 -7.55 12.55
N ASP A 415 -2.67 -6.44 13.24
CA ASP A 415 -1.73 -5.78 14.14
C ASP A 415 -2.43 -5.17 15.37
N SER A 416 -1.66 -4.55 16.27
CA SER A 416 -2.18 -3.92 17.48
C SER A 416 -2.88 -2.56 17.29
N THR A 417 -2.91 -2.02 16.06
CA THR A 417 -3.45 -0.69 15.73
C THR A 417 -4.31 -0.68 14.46
N PRO A 418 -5.38 -1.49 14.36
CA PRO A 418 -6.16 -1.70 13.13
C PRO A 418 -6.88 -0.46 12.56
N GLY A 419 -6.82 0.68 13.25
CA GLY A 419 -7.36 1.96 12.80
C GLY A 419 -6.30 2.93 12.27
N VAL A 420 -5.02 2.56 12.26
CA VAL A 420 -3.88 3.43 11.91
C VAL A 420 -3.08 2.78 10.79
N TRP A 421 -2.70 3.54 9.76
CA TRP A 421 -1.88 3.06 8.64
C TRP A 421 -0.40 3.09 9.03
N ASP A 422 0.01 2.24 9.97
CA ASP A 422 1.37 2.21 10.50
C ASP A 422 2.15 0.92 10.15
N THR A 423 3.42 0.85 10.53
CA THR A 423 4.28 -0.29 10.16
C THR A 423 4.30 -1.42 11.19
N LYS A 424 3.43 -1.41 12.21
CA LYS A 424 3.45 -2.44 13.26
C LYS A 424 3.15 -3.82 12.72
N PHE A 425 2.26 -3.94 11.72
CA PHE A 425 1.99 -5.17 10.99
C PHE A 425 3.27 -5.94 10.62
N TYR A 426 4.28 -5.26 10.08
CA TYR A 426 5.52 -5.92 9.66
C TYR A 426 6.28 -6.54 10.83
N ALA A 427 6.48 -5.77 11.91
CA ALA A 427 7.21 -6.23 13.08
C ALA A 427 6.44 -7.29 13.88
N GLU A 428 5.13 -7.12 14.05
CA GLU A 428 4.27 -8.01 14.83
C GLU A 428 4.03 -9.35 14.11
N THR A 429 3.94 -9.34 12.78
CA THR A 429 3.83 -10.56 11.99
C THR A 429 5.11 -11.40 12.06
N ALA A 430 6.27 -10.77 11.94
CA ALA A 430 7.58 -11.44 11.97
C ALA A 430 8.02 -11.86 13.39
N ALA A 431 7.34 -11.38 14.44
CA ALA A 431 7.67 -11.72 15.82
C ALA A 431 7.50 -13.23 16.10
N ARG A 432 8.29 -13.77 17.03
CA ARG A 432 8.17 -15.18 17.45
C ARG A 432 6.79 -15.51 18.01
N THR A 433 6.17 -14.56 18.71
CA THR A 433 4.84 -14.65 19.30
C THR A 433 4.05 -13.41 18.92
N ALA A 434 2.83 -13.59 18.40
CA ALA A 434 1.95 -12.46 18.11
C ALA A 434 1.53 -11.74 19.42
N PRO A 435 1.33 -10.42 19.38
CA PRO A 435 0.72 -9.70 20.49
C PRO A 435 -0.67 -10.26 20.84
N LYS A 436 -1.10 -10.06 22.08
CA LYS A 436 -2.42 -10.53 22.53
C LYS A 436 -3.53 -9.90 21.68
N GLY A 437 -4.40 -10.75 21.13
CA GLY A 437 -5.54 -10.34 20.31
C GLY A 437 -5.23 -10.15 18.82
N VAL A 438 -3.96 -10.21 18.42
CA VAL A 438 -3.54 -10.13 17.01
C VAL A 438 -3.59 -11.51 16.36
N TYR A 439 -4.24 -11.60 15.20
CA TYR A 439 -4.30 -12.79 14.37
C TYR A 439 -3.41 -12.62 13.14
N ARG A 440 -2.43 -13.52 12.98
CA ARG A 440 -1.55 -13.56 11.81
C ARG A 440 -2.07 -14.58 10.80
N PHE A 441 -2.33 -14.15 9.57
CA PHE A 441 -2.63 -15.10 8.50
C PHE A 441 -1.41 -16.00 8.25
N PRO A 442 -1.59 -17.32 8.01
CA PRO A 442 -0.49 -18.20 7.65
C PRO A 442 0.31 -17.71 6.43
N SER A 443 -0.36 -17.13 5.43
CA SER A 443 0.25 -16.48 4.25
C SER A 443 1.22 -15.36 4.61
N ASP A 444 0.84 -14.51 5.57
CA ASP A 444 1.65 -13.36 5.98
C ASP A 444 2.91 -13.83 6.69
N VAL A 445 2.79 -14.83 7.58
CA VAL A 445 3.93 -15.45 8.25
C VAL A 445 4.86 -16.15 7.25
N ALA A 446 4.29 -16.83 6.24
CA ALA A 446 5.07 -17.46 5.19
C ALA A 446 5.90 -16.43 4.41
N LEU A 447 5.30 -15.31 4.00
CA LEU A 447 5.99 -14.25 3.27
C LEU A 447 6.97 -13.45 4.15
N ALA A 448 6.68 -13.26 5.44
CA ALA A 448 7.59 -12.57 6.37
C ALA A 448 8.90 -13.33 6.61
N THR A 449 8.86 -14.66 6.51
CA THR A 449 10.00 -15.55 6.82
C THR A 449 10.67 -16.13 5.58
N TYR A 450 10.06 -16.02 4.40
CA TYR A 450 10.60 -16.57 3.16
C TYR A 450 11.86 -15.82 2.69
N GLN A 451 12.87 -16.56 2.20
CA GLN A 451 14.18 -16.01 1.84
C GLN A 451 14.07 -14.90 0.77
N GLY A 452 13.14 -15.04 -0.19
CA GLY A 452 12.93 -14.06 -1.27
C GLY A 452 12.22 -12.77 -0.87
N THR A 453 11.64 -12.69 0.33
CA THR A 453 10.79 -11.55 0.76
C THR A 453 11.12 -11.01 2.14
N SER A 454 11.75 -11.78 3.02
CA SER A 454 12.06 -11.41 4.41
C SER A 454 12.89 -10.14 4.55
N ALA A 455 13.87 -9.90 3.69
CA ALA A 455 14.66 -8.66 3.71
C ALA A 455 13.80 -7.43 3.35
N THR A 456 12.92 -7.56 2.35
CA THR A 456 11.96 -6.52 1.98
C THR A 456 10.94 -6.30 3.10
N TRP A 457 10.46 -7.38 3.73
CA TRP A 457 9.54 -7.33 4.86
C TRP A 457 10.10 -6.48 6.01
N GLN A 458 11.37 -6.71 6.38
CA GLN A 458 12.06 -5.91 7.39
C GLN A 458 12.21 -4.45 6.95
N HIS A 459 12.53 -4.20 5.68
CA HIS A 459 12.67 -2.84 5.14
C HIS A 459 11.38 -2.03 5.24
N MET A 460 10.22 -2.65 5.07
CA MET A 460 8.91 -1.98 5.18
C MET A 460 8.53 -1.59 6.62
N SER A 461 9.36 -1.91 7.63
CA SER A 461 9.16 -1.40 9.00
C SER A 461 9.36 0.13 9.11
N SER A 462 9.88 0.79 8.07
CA SER A 462 9.98 2.25 7.95
C SER A 462 8.76 2.84 7.27
N GLN A 463 8.03 3.73 7.97
CA GLN A 463 6.81 4.38 7.45
C GLN A 463 7.05 5.02 6.08
N PHE A 464 8.12 5.82 5.94
CA PHE A 464 8.43 6.50 4.68
C PHE A 464 8.71 5.52 3.53
N ALA A 465 9.42 4.43 3.82
CA ALA A 465 9.73 3.42 2.81
C ALA A 465 8.47 2.67 2.37
N TRP A 466 7.64 2.28 3.35
CA TRP A 466 6.40 1.59 3.08
C TRP A 466 5.37 2.45 2.36
N ASP A 467 5.13 3.69 2.80
CA ASP A 467 4.20 4.61 2.15
C ASP A 467 4.51 4.77 0.66
N GLY A 468 5.79 5.00 0.33
CA GLY A 468 6.22 5.14 -1.06
C GLY A 468 6.13 3.85 -1.85
N ALA A 469 6.42 2.69 -1.25
CA ALA A 469 6.28 1.40 -1.92
C ALA A 469 4.80 1.03 -2.13
N TYR A 470 3.95 1.24 -1.12
CA TYR A 470 2.52 0.98 -1.16
C TYR A 470 1.84 1.86 -2.21
N ALA A 471 2.11 3.18 -2.21
CA ALA A 471 1.52 4.08 -3.19
C ALA A 471 1.87 3.68 -4.64
N ASN A 472 3.11 3.23 -4.88
CA ASN A 472 3.52 2.72 -6.20
C ASN A 472 2.77 1.44 -6.58
N ALA A 473 2.74 0.47 -5.67
CA ALA A 473 2.13 -0.82 -5.92
C ALA A 473 0.60 -0.71 -6.06
N TYR A 474 -0.05 0.06 -5.20
CA TYR A 474 -1.50 0.27 -5.27
C TYR A 474 -1.90 1.09 -6.51
N PHE A 475 -1.12 2.10 -6.91
CA PHE A 475 -1.36 2.80 -8.16
C PHE A 475 -1.39 1.83 -9.36
N ARG A 476 -0.39 0.94 -9.44
CA ARG A 476 -0.36 -0.12 -10.46
C ARG A 476 -1.55 -1.08 -10.34
N LEU A 477 -1.89 -1.49 -9.12
CA LEU A 477 -3.04 -2.36 -8.83
C LEU A 477 -4.34 -1.75 -9.36
N SER A 478 -4.57 -0.46 -9.14
CA SER A 478 -5.75 0.25 -9.60
C SER A 478 -5.89 0.33 -11.13
N LEU A 479 -4.89 -0.11 -11.90
CA LEU A 479 -4.86 -0.10 -13.36
C LEU A 479 -4.90 -1.50 -13.98
N LEU A 480 -4.96 -2.58 -13.18
CA LEU A 480 -5.08 -3.93 -13.72
C LEU A 480 -6.37 -4.08 -14.54
N GLY A 481 -6.28 -4.71 -15.71
CA GLY A 481 -7.43 -4.92 -16.60
C GLY A 481 -7.98 -3.67 -17.31
N VAL A 482 -7.48 -2.47 -16.97
CA VAL A 482 -7.93 -1.22 -17.60
C VAL A 482 -7.31 -1.11 -18.99
N ASN A 483 -8.13 -1.12 -20.02
CA ASN A 483 -7.68 -1.15 -21.42
C ASN A 483 -7.63 0.22 -22.10
N ASN A 484 -8.10 1.27 -21.44
CA ASN A 484 -8.17 2.65 -21.93
C ASN A 484 -7.33 3.62 -21.07
N ILE A 485 -6.16 3.16 -20.60
CA ILE A 485 -5.33 3.94 -19.65
C ILE A 485 -4.95 5.30 -20.24
N ASN A 486 -4.73 5.39 -21.55
CA ASN A 486 -4.41 6.63 -22.23
C ASN A 486 -5.57 7.66 -22.20
N ASP A 487 -6.80 7.22 -22.02
CA ASP A 487 -8.00 8.07 -22.00
C ASP A 487 -8.43 8.48 -20.59
N LEU A 488 -7.74 7.99 -19.56
CA LEU A 488 -8.05 8.36 -18.18
C LEU A 488 -7.71 9.84 -17.91
N VAL A 489 -8.38 10.42 -16.92
CA VAL A 489 -8.22 11.82 -16.51
C VAL A 489 -7.61 11.86 -15.10
N ASP A 490 -6.51 12.60 -14.91
CA ASP A 490 -5.93 12.81 -13.58
C ASP A 490 -6.89 13.66 -12.72
N CYS A 491 -7.54 13.03 -11.74
CA CYS A 491 -8.39 13.68 -10.75
C CYS A 491 -7.77 13.65 -9.34
N SER A 492 -6.44 13.54 -9.24
CA SER A 492 -5.70 13.42 -7.98
C SER A 492 -5.88 14.61 -7.04
N GLU A 493 -6.29 15.78 -7.54
CA GLU A 493 -6.62 16.94 -6.70
C GLU A 493 -7.87 16.70 -5.83
N SER A 494 -8.72 15.73 -6.19
CA SER A 494 -9.92 15.37 -5.44
C SER A 494 -9.66 14.45 -4.24
N VAL A 495 -8.44 13.91 -4.11
CA VAL A 495 -8.03 13.11 -2.95
C VAL A 495 -7.86 14.04 -1.74
N PRO A 496 -8.42 13.76 -0.55
CA PRO A 496 -8.56 14.71 0.58
C PRO A 496 -7.29 15.04 1.38
#